data_AF-A0A918YLA3-F1
#
_entry.id   AF-A0A918YLA3-F1
#
_cell.length_a   1.000
_cell.length_b   1.000
_cell.length_c   1.000
_cell.angle_alpha   90.00
_cell.angle_beta   90.00
_cell.angle_gamma   90.00
#
_symmetry.space_group_name_H-M   'P 1'
#
loop_
_entity.id
_entity.type
_entity.pdbx_description
1 polymer ?
#
loop_
_entity_poly.entity_id
_entity_poly.type
_entity_poly.pdbx_seq_one_letter_code
_entity_poly.pdbx_strand_id
1 'polypeptide(L)'
;MSNSATDRATIPQTLWAARGRHTGPDPEDLVRRTLRRHQESGDIDDFTEPDVPEDAVRRVFEARWRAGGTVTVRARLTLVPCEGRLQGHEWRLVADAERPWDEAWPSPATLFWPDGATGDDGSWDHHATVAGLRFRQVNALPADDKEMRRLLRDAAREAWCVNVVVHEAMTPDEQGRLPLTRLLPPGLRHRVVEHRAAPHQFRAVNWALKDLGCEVPRGGAVLLPPDPAPEGYDSREHSVRSVFLDGSEPAALLSALRHFVALPRPLPQATEEALTELRDDWTLMTLQEELERERQRVAMYAEALEAMTTSRDLYKDAAEQALAALAAYRDVPAPAPALPNQRPESGTPGALRQLTRTFERLTFKGRRQPAPQTPDLAGASANGAPEAPASAGPAAENGGAEATDGTTRSS
;
A
#
# COMPACT_ATOMS: atom_id res chain seq x y z
N MET A 1 15.05 15.81 5.77
CA MET A 1 13.58 15.70 5.73
C MET A 1 13.19 14.74 6.84
N SER A 2 12.43 15.20 7.84
CA SER A 2 12.05 14.36 8.97
C SER A 2 10.62 13.88 8.76
N ASN A 3 10.44 12.59 8.43
CA ASN A 3 9.11 11.97 8.31
C ASN A 3 8.50 11.77 9.71
N SER A 4 7.97 12.85 10.29
CA SER A 4 7.12 12.76 11.48
C SER A 4 5.74 12.23 11.04
N ALA A 5 5.18 11.28 11.80
CA ALA A 5 3.93 10.62 11.43
C ALA A 5 2.71 11.56 11.33
N THR A 6 2.82 12.74 11.94
CA THR A 6 1.81 13.81 12.01
C THR A 6 1.57 14.59 10.72
N ASP A 7 2.42 14.46 9.70
CA ASP A 7 2.28 15.15 8.41
C ASP A 7 1.76 14.23 7.29
N ARG A 8 1.28 13.03 7.64
CA ARG A 8 0.71 12.06 6.68
C ARG A 8 -0.78 12.31 6.46
N ALA A 9 -1.21 12.18 5.20
CA ALA A 9 -2.62 12.20 4.86
C ALA A 9 -3.39 11.12 5.65
N THR A 10 -4.59 11.48 6.11
CA THR A 10 -5.49 10.52 6.77
C THR A 10 -6.13 9.58 5.76
N ILE A 11 -6.37 8.32 6.15
CA ILE A 11 -7.14 7.35 5.35
C ILE A 11 -8.50 7.97 4.95
N PRO A 12 -8.80 8.09 3.64
CA PRO A 12 -10.11 8.59 3.19
C PRO A 12 -11.24 7.65 3.65
N GLN A 13 -12.37 8.21 4.08
CA GLN A 13 -13.53 7.40 4.50
C GLN A 13 -14.15 6.61 3.34
N THR A 14 -13.86 6.96 2.08
CA THR A 14 -14.25 6.23 0.87
C THR A 14 -13.42 4.97 0.61
N LEU A 15 -12.32 4.78 1.35
CA LEU A 15 -11.29 3.79 1.05
C LEU A 15 -11.51 2.47 1.80
N TRP A 16 -11.54 1.39 1.03
CA TRP A 16 -11.28 0.04 1.51
C TRP A 16 -9.91 -0.42 1.04
N ALA A 17 -9.09 -0.96 1.94
CA ALA A 17 -7.78 -1.49 1.60
C ALA A 17 -7.43 -2.71 2.46
N ALA A 18 -6.78 -3.69 1.84
CA ALA A 18 -6.21 -4.88 2.48
C ALA A 18 -4.97 -5.38 1.73
N ARG A 19 -4.12 -6.15 2.42
CA ARG A 19 -2.90 -6.76 1.88
C ARG A 19 -2.72 -8.14 2.48
N GLY A 20 -2.33 -9.11 1.66
CA GLY A 20 -2.12 -10.49 2.08
C GLY A 20 -1.18 -11.25 1.15
N ARG A 21 -1.18 -12.58 1.22
CA ARG A 21 -0.38 -13.46 0.37
C ARG A 21 -1.19 -14.67 -0.09
N HIS A 22 -1.09 -14.98 -1.38
CA HIS A 22 -1.54 -16.23 -1.98
C HIS A 22 -0.42 -17.25 -1.98
N THR A 23 -0.62 -18.42 -1.36
CA THR A 23 0.38 -19.49 -1.30
C THR A 23 0.15 -20.62 -2.31
N GLY A 24 -1.04 -20.69 -2.92
CA GLY A 24 -1.34 -21.66 -3.96
C GLY A 24 -0.70 -21.33 -5.31
N PRO A 25 -0.73 -22.28 -6.27
CA PRO A 25 -0.29 -22.05 -7.64
C PRO A 25 -1.20 -21.05 -8.37
N ASP A 26 -0.64 -20.36 -9.35
CA ASP A 26 -1.34 -19.57 -10.37
C ASP A 26 -2.53 -18.71 -9.85
N PRO A 27 -2.25 -17.68 -9.03
CA PRO A 27 -3.28 -16.76 -8.55
C PRO A 27 -3.87 -15.89 -9.67
N GLU A 28 -3.14 -15.67 -10.78
CA GLU A 28 -3.57 -14.84 -11.91
C GLU A 28 -4.81 -15.45 -12.57
N ASP A 29 -4.74 -16.74 -12.91
CA ASP A 29 -5.87 -17.48 -13.46
C ASP A 29 -7.02 -17.64 -12.45
N LEU A 30 -6.74 -17.77 -11.16
CA LEU A 30 -7.78 -17.85 -10.13
C LEU A 30 -8.59 -16.56 -10.04
N VAL A 31 -7.91 -15.40 -10.01
CA VAL A 31 -8.55 -14.08 -10.03
C VAL A 31 -9.35 -13.90 -11.32
N ARG A 32 -8.76 -14.22 -12.49
CA ARG A 32 -9.43 -14.08 -13.79
C ARG A 32 -10.70 -14.93 -13.89
N ARG A 33 -10.70 -16.17 -13.37
CA ARG A 33 -11.90 -17.03 -13.29
C ARG A 33 -12.95 -16.48 -12.32
N THR A 34 -12.51 -15.90 -11.20
CA THR A 34 -13.41 -15.37 -10.16
C THR A 34 -14.11 -14.09 -10.64
N LEU A 35 -13.38 -13.15 -11.23
CA LEU A 35 -13.94 -11.93 -11.83
C LEU A 35 -14.92 -12.23 -12.97
N ARG A 36 -14.58 -13.15 -13.89
CA ARG A 36 -15.52 -13.60 -14.95
C ARG A 36 -16.83 -14.11 -14.38
N ARG A 37 -16.78 -14.96 -13.34
CA ARG A 37 -17.98 -15.48 -12.68
C ARG A 37 -18.84 -14.35 -12.08
N HIS A 38 -18.21 -13.35 -11.47
CA HIS A 38 -18.92 -12.19 -10.91
C HIS A 38 -19.48 -11.25 -11.98
N GLN A 39 -18.86 -11.18 -13.17
CA GLN A 39 -19.43 -10.46 -14.30
C GLN A 39 -20.62 -11.21 -14.91
N GLU A 40 -20.53 -12.54 -15.02
CA GLU A 40 -21.60 -13.42 -15.49
C GLU A 40 -22.82 -13.44 -14.54
N SER A 41 -22.62 -13.30 -13.22
CA SER A 41 -23.71 -13.15 -12.24
C SER A 41 -24.26 -11.72 -12.14
N GLY A 42 -23.54 -10.71 -12.65
CA GLY A 42 -23.88 -9.29 -12.50
C GLY A 42 -23.52 -8.69 -11.14
N ASP A 43 -22.65 -9.34 -10.35
CA ASP A 43 -22.09 -8.79 -9.10
C ASP A 43 -21.09 -7.65 -9.37
N ILE A 44 -20.42 -7.67 -10.53
CA ILE A 44 -19.59 -6.57 -11.04
C ILE A 44 -20.11 -6.08 -12.40
N ASP A 45 -19.94 -4.77 -12.66
CA ASP A 45 -20.29 -4.16 -13.94
C ASP A 45 -19.28 -4.58 -15.01
N ASP A 46 -17.98 -4.47 -14.71
CA ASP A 46 -16.88 -4.82 -15.63
C ASP A 46 -15.54 -5.06 -14.90
N PHE A 47 -14.60 -5.73 -15.57
CA PHE A 47 -13.23 -5.91 -15.12
C PHE A 47 -12.23 -5.91 -16.29
N THR A 48 -10.98 -5.56 -16.01
CA THR A 48 -9.87 -5.66 -16.98
C THR A 48 -8.55 -6.00 -16.31
N GLU A 49 -7.56 -6.36 -17.11
CA GLU A 49 -6.19 -6.68 -16.73
C GLU A 49 -5.28 -5.70 -17.49
N PRO A 50 -4.99 -4.49 -16.94
CA PRO A 50 -4.23 -3.48 -17.67
C PRO A 50 -2.80 -3.94 -17.97
N ASP A 51 -2.31 -3.59 -19.16
CA ASP A 51 -0.92 -3.82 -19.53
C ASP A 51 0.02 -3.09 -18.56
N VAL A 52 0.84 -3.88 -17.86
CA VAL A 52 1.93 -3.38 -17.02
C VAL A 52 3.21 -3.37 -17.87
N PRO A 53 4.11 -2.37 -17.77
CA PRO A 53 5.36 -2.35 -18.52
C PRO A 53 6.13 -3.68 -18.44
N GLU A 54 6.69 -4.15 -19.57
CA GLU A 54 7.24 -5.52 -19.72
C GLU A 54 8.29 -5.91 -18.66
N ASP A 55 9.05 -4.94 -18.13
CA ASP A 55 10.05 -5.13 -17.07
C ASP A 55 9.44 -5.41 -15.67
N ALA A 56 8.12 -5.28 -15.50
CA ALA A 56 7.46 -5.35 -14.21
C ALA A 56 6.87 -6.75 -13.96
N VAL A 57 7.44 -7.48 -13.00
CA VAL A 57 6.98 -8.81 -12.55
C VAL A 57 5.63 -8.76 -11.78
N ARG A 58 4.85 -7.67 -11.89
CA ARG A 58 3.57 -7.50 -11.19
C ARG A 58 2.40 -7.64 -12.16
N ARG A 59 1.29 -8.23 -11.70
CA ARG A 59 -0.01 -8.17 -12.40
C ARG A 59 -0.94 -7.19 -11.72
N VAL A 60 -1.84 -6.62 -12.51
CA VAL A 60 -2.86 -5.68 -12.07
C VAL A 60 -4.20 -6.15 -12.63
N PHE A 61 -5.21 -6.24 -11.78
CA PHE A 61 -6.60 -6.46 -12.17
C PHE A 61 -7.43 -5.29 -11.65
N GLU A 62 -8.27 -4.72 -12.50
CA GLU A 62 -9.23 -3.68 -12.13
C GLU A 62 -10.65 -4.23 -12.22
N ALA A 63 -11.52 -3.81 -11.30
CA ALA A 63 -12.94 -4.16 -11.32
C ALA A 63 -13.81 -2.97 -10.88
N ARG A 64 -14.95 -2.80 -11.56
CA ARG A 64 -15.97 -1.78 -11.27
C ARG A 64 -17.29 -2.44 -10.92
N TRP A 65 -17.99 -1.94 -9.90
CA TRP A 65 -19.35 -2.38 -9.56
C TRP A 65 -20.15 -1.29 -8.86
N ARG A 66 -21.46 -1.53 -8.68
CA ARG A 66 -22.37 -0.67 -7.89
C ARG A 66 -22.66 -1.25 -6.52
N ALA A 67 -21.91 -0.83 -5.50
CA ALA A 67 -22.22 -1.19 -4.11
C ALA A 67 -23.57 -0.59 -3.68
N GLY A 68 -24.36 -1.40 -2.96
CA GLY A 68 -25.75 -1.07 -2.63
C GLY A 68 -26.65 -0.80 -3.85
N GLY A 69 -26.26 -1.26 -5.04
CA GLY A 69 -26.96 -1.01 -6.31
C GLY A 69 -26.82 0.42 -6.87
N THR A 70 -26.19 1.35 -6.16
CA THR A 70 -26.18 2.79 -6.54
C THR A 70 -24.84 3.49 -6.44
N VAL A 71 -23.90 3.03 -5.62
CA VAL A 71 -22.61 3.71 -5.41
C VAL A 71 -21.55 3.04 -6.26
N THR A 72 -20.91 3.76 -7.21
CA THR A 72 -19.78 3.17 -7.92
C THR A 72 -18.65 2.91 -6.94
N VAL A 73 -18.07 1.71 -7.02
CA VAL A 73 -16.78 1.37 -6.43
C VAL A 73 -15.83 0.98 -7.55
N ARG A 74 -14.59 1.47 -7.45
CA ARG A 74 -13.47 1.18 -8.35
C ARG A 74 -12.42 0.46 -7.52
N ALA A 75 -11.99 -0.73 -7.91
CA ALA A 75 -10.96 -1.46 -7.20
C ALA A 75 -9.84 -1.95 -8.10
N ARG A 76 -8.63 -1.98 -7.54
CA ARG A 76 -7.41 -2.49 -8.16
C ARG A 76 -6.78 -3.52 -7.23
N LEU A 77 -6.59 -4.73 -7.75
CA LEU A 77 -5.77 -5.78 -7.17
C LEU A 77 -4.41 -5.79 -7.85
N THR A 78 -3.34 -5.63 -7.09
CA THR A 78 -1.96 -5.79 -7.57
C THR A 78 -1.37 -7.07 -6.98
N LEU A 79 -0.93 -7.99 -7.84
CA LEU A 79 -0.20 -9.20 -7.47
C LEU A 79 1.30 -9.01 -7.72
N VAL A 80 2.14 -9.41 -6.76
CA VAL A 80 3.60 -9.40 -6.87
C VAL A 80 4.16 -10.74 -6.37
N PRO A 81 4.91 -11.51 -7.18
CA PRO A 81 5.59 -12.72 -6.71
C PRO A 81 6.53 -12.41 -5.52
N CYS A 82 6.48 -13.25 -4.50
CA CYS A 82 7.33 -13.10 -3.32
C CYS A 82 8.71 -13.72 -3.56
N GLU A 83 9.71 -12.90 -3.86
CA GLU A 83 11.12 -13.31 -3.85
C GLU A 83 11.65 -13.33 -2.41
N GLY A 84 11.65 -14.50 -1.75
CA GLY A 84 12.20 -14.60 -0.40
C GLY A 84 11.86 -15.89 0.36
N ARG A 85 11.88 -15.80 1.70
CA ARG A 85 11.61 -16.93 2.61
C ARG A 85 10.15 -17.39 2.63
N LEU A 86 9.23 -16.53 2.21
CA LEU A 86 7.81 -16.83 2.11
C LEU A 86 7.48 -16.97 0.62
N GLN A 87 7.22 -18.20 0.19
CA GLN A 87 6.80 -18.49 -1.19
C GLN A 87 5.35 -18.05 -1.41
N GLY A 88 5.01 -17.77 -2.67
CA GLY A 88 3.69 -17.33 -3.09
C GLY A 88 3.71 -15.97 -3.78
N HIS A 89 2.55 -15.33 -3.82
CA HIS A 89 2.36 -13.99 -4.39
C HIS A 89 1.75 -13.08 -3.33
N GLU A 90 2.39 -11.96 -3.06
CA GLU A 90 1.79 -10.88 -2.28
C GLU A 90 0.66 -10.26 -3.10
N TRP A 91 -0.48 -10.00 -2.45
CA TRP A 91 -1.55 -9.24 -3.05
C TRP A 91 -1.85 -7.97 -2.24
N ARG A 92 -2.10 -6.88 -2.96
CA ARG A 92 -2.58 -5.60 -2.43
C ARG A 92 -3.89 -5.27 -3.13
N LEU A 93 -4.96 -5.09 -2.37
CA LEU A 93 -6.28 -4.75 -2.89
C LEU A 93 -6.71 -3.41 -2.31
N VAL A 94 -6.98 -2.45 -3.19
CA VAL A 94 -7.49 -1.12 -2.83
C VAL A 94 -8.78 -0.89 -3.61
N ALA A 95 -9.82 -0.39 -2.94
CA ALA A 95 -11.08 -0.01 -3.53
C ALA A 95 -11.51 1.37 -3.02
N ASP A 96 -11.84 2.27 -3.94
CA ASP A 96 -12.28 3.64 -3.65
C ASP A 96 -13.73 3.82 -4.15
N ALA A 97 -14.59 4.32 -3.27
CA ALA A 97 -16.01 4.50 -3.52
C ALA A 97 -16.36 5.98 -3.71
N GLU A 98 -17.44 6.27 -4.44
CA GLU A 98 -17.94 7.65 -4.59
C GLU A 98 -18.52 8.26 -3.29
N ARG A 99 -18.66 7.45 -2.23
CA ARG A 99 -19.23 7.83 -0.93
C ARG A 99 -18.44 7.16 0.21
N PRO A 100 -18.56 7.64 1.46
CA PRO A 100 -18.00 6.95 2.63
C PRO A 100 -18.39 5.47 2.64
N TRP A 101 -17.43 4.62 2.96
CA TRP A 101 -17.55 3.17 2.87
C TRP A 101 -18.56 2.62 3.89
N ASP A 102 -19.53 1.84 3.42
CA ASP A 102 -20.47 1.14 4.29
C ASP A 102 -19.93 -0.27 4.65
N GLU A 103 -19.84 -0.57 5.94
CA GLU A 103 -19.42 -1.89 6.45
C GLU A 103 -20.37 -3.03 6.05
N ALA A 104 -21.63 -2.70 5.73
CA ALA A 104 -22.63 -3.66 5.27
C ALA A 104 -22.39 -4.14 3.82
N TRP A 105 -21.62 -3.39 3.01
CA TRP A 105 -21.29 -3.81 1.66
C TRP A 105 -20.38 -5.05 1.67
N PRO A 106 -20.50 -5.95 0.66
CA PRO A 106 -19.57 -7.06 0.48
C PRO A 106 -18.11 -6.58 0.49
N SER A 107 -17.23 -7.41 1.05
CA SER A 107 -15.79 -7.13 1.02
C SER A 107 -15.27 -7.21 -0.42
N PRO A 108 -14.54 -6.20 -0.94
CA PRO A 108 -13.87 -6.27 -2.23
C PRO A 108 -13.06 -7.55 -2.43
N ALA A 109 -12.42 -8.07 -1.38
CA ALA A 109 -11.69 -9.33 -1.45
C ALA A 109 -12.51 -10.53 -1.97
N THR A 110 -13.82 -10.61 -1.71
CA THR A 110 -14.65 -11.73 -2.19
C THR A 110 -15.10 -11.57 -3.65
N LEU A 111 -14.79 -10.46 -4.31
CA LEU A 111 -15.00 -10.26 -5.76
C LEU A 111 -13.77 -10.71 -6.56
N PHE A 112 -12.57 -10.59 -5.99
CA PHE A 112 -11.32 -11.01 -6.61
C PHE A 112 -10.91 -12.44 -6.23
N TRP A 113 -11.26 -12.89 -5.02
CA TRP A 113 -10.89 -14.19 -4.48
C TRP A 113 -12.11 -15.03 -4.10
N PRO A 114 -12.04 -16.37 -4.24
CA PRO A 114 -13.13 -17.25 -3.85
C PRO A 114 -13.38 -17.21 -2.34
N ASP A 115 -14.64 -16.98 -1.94
CA ASP A 115 -15.08 -17.04 -0.53
C ASP A 115 -15.19 -18.51 -0.03
N GLY A 116 -15.34 -19.48 -0.94
CA GLY A 116 -15.48 -20.90 -0.60
C GLY A 116 -14.20 -21.55 -0.05
N ALA A 117 -14.29 -22.22 1.09
CA ALA A 117 -13.18 -22.98 1.70
C ALA A 117 -13.06 -24.43 1.19
N THR A 118 -13.64 -24.75 0.03
CA THR A 118 -13.70 -26.09 -0.56
C THR A 118 -12.60 -26.30 -1.60
N GLY A 119 -11.39 -26.58 -1.14
CA GLY A 119 -10.23 -26.93 -1.99
C GLY A 119 -8.97 -26.12 -1.70
N ASP A 120 -7.98 -26.27 -2.58
CA ASP A 120 -6.69 -25.53 -2.55
C ASP A 120 -6.86 -24.01 -2.82
N ASP A 121 -8.06 -23.63 -3.29
CA ASP A 121 -8.55 -22.25 -3.48
C ASP A 121 -8.55 -21.43 -2.18
N GLY A 122 -8.49 -22.06 -1.00
CA GLY A 122 -8.41 -21.40 0.30
C GLY A 122 -7.04 -20.82 0.66
N SER A 123 -6.14 -20.64 -0.31
CA SER A 123 -4.72 -20.31 -0.10
C SER A 123 -4.39 -18.81 -0.22
N TRP A 124 -5.39 -17.94 -0.37
CA TRP A 124 -5.22 -16.48 -0.52
C TRP A 124 -5.27 -15.69 0.80
N ASP A 125 -5.83 -16.26 1.87
CA ASP A 125 -6.14 -15.55 3.11
C ASP A 125 -4.95 -15.38 4.08
N HIS A 126 -3.71 -15.59 3.64
CA HIS A 126 -2.54 -15.41 4.52
C HIS A 126 -2.17 -13.95 4.72
N HIS A 127 -1.67 -13.61 5.91
CA HIS A 127 -1.06 -12.31 6.17
C HIS A 127 0.22 -12.14 5.33
N ALA A 128 0.45 -10.95 4.77
CA ALA A 128 1.53 -10.70 3.80
C ALA A 128 2.94 -10.99 4.35
N THR A 129 3.29 -10.36 5.47
CA THR A 129 4.66 -10.36 6.02
C THR A 129 4.89 -11.34 7.18
N VAL A 130 3.91 -11.53 8.06
CA VAL A 130 3.99 -12.49 9.18
C VAL A 130 3.60 -13.90 8.71
N ALA A 131 4.48 -14.88 8.98
CA ALA A 131 4.24 -16.28 8.65
C ALA A 131 3.14 -16.90 9.53
N GLY A 132 2.39 -17.87 9.01
CA GLY A 132 1.38 -18.62 9.75
C GLY A 132 0.06 -17.87 10.01
N LEU A 133 0.08 -16.54 10.10
CA LEU A 133 -1.14 -15.74 10.27
C LEU A 133 -2.05 -15.82 9.04
N ARG A 134 -3.35 -15.94 9.30
CA ARG A 134 -4.44 -15.98 8.30
C ARG A 134 -5.59 -15.06 8.71
N PHE A 135 -6.13 -14.34 7.73
CA PHE A 135 -7.48 -13.76 7.81
C PHE A 135 -8.50 -14.91 7.91
N ARG A 136 -9.73 -14.61 8.34
CA ARG A 136 -10.85 -15.58 8.39
C ARG A 136 -10.67 -16.78 9.33
N GLN A 137 -9.53 -16.91 10.02
CA GLN A 137 -9.17 -18.02 10.90
C GLN A 137 -8.84 -17.54 12.32
N VAL A 138 -8.90 -18.46 13.29
CA VAL A 138 -8.43 -18.24 14.66
C VAL A 138 -6.91 -18.44 14.69
N ASN A 139 -6.14 -17.38 14.94
CA ASN A 139 -4.68 -17.47 15.05
C ASN A 139 -4.28 -17.66 16.53
N ALA A 140 -3.98 -18.89 16.94
CA ALA A 140 -3.51 -19.17 18.29
C ALA A 140 -2.13 -18.52 18.53
N LEU A 141 -1.95 -17.86 19.67
CA LEU A 141 -0.69 -17.20 20.02
C LEU A 141 0.40 -18.22 20.42
N PRO A 142 1.66 -18.02 19.98
CA PRO A 142 2.79 -18.88 20.33
C PRO A 142 2.94 -19.09 21.84
N ALA A 143 3.42 -20.27 22.24
CA ALA A 143 3.70 -20.58 23.64
C ALA A 143 4.97 -19.89 24.18
N ASP A 144 5.91 -19.51 23.32
CA ASP A 144 7.07 -18.68 23.69
C ASP A 144 6.67 -17.20 23.72
N ASP A 145 6.74 -16.58 24.90
CA ASP A 145 6.54 -15.14 25.15
C ASP A 145 7.32 -14.24 24.17
N LYS A 146 8.54 -14.66 23.76
CA LYS A 146 9.38 -13.91 22.82
C LYS A 146 8.85 -13.96 21.39
N GLU A 147 8.38 -15.13 20.95
CA GLU A 147 7.74 -15.30 19.65
C GLU A 147 6.38 -14.60 19.61
N MET A 148 5.58 -14.71 20.67
CA MET A 148 4.30 -14.01 20.82
C MET A 148 4.50 -12.49 20.73
N ARG A 149 5.43 -11.91 21.50
CA ARG A 149 5.75 -10.48 21.45
C ARG A 149 6.22 -10.05 20.06
N ARG A 150 7.06 -10.85 19.40
CA ARG A 150 7.52 -10.56 18.04
C ARG A 150 6.36 -10.57 17.06
N LEU A 151 5.51 -11.61 17.08
CA LEU A 151 4.38 -11.77 16.18
C LEU A 151 3.40 -10.59 16.31
N LEU A 152 3.02 -10.21 17.54
CA LEU A 152 2.10 -9.09 17.77
C LEU A 152 2.69 -7.76 17.30
N ARG A 153 4.00 -7.53 17.49
CA ARG A 153 4.68 -6.33 17.02
C ARG A 153 4.82 -6.30 15.49
N ASP A 154 5.25 -7.41 14.88
CA ASP A 154 5.43 -7.52 13.43
C ASP A 154 4.06 -7.40 12.71
N ALA A 155 2.96 -7.87 13.31
CA ALA A 155 1.59 -7.72 12.78
C ALA A 155 1.01 -6.30 12.96
N ALA A 156 1.35 -5.59 14.05
CA ALA A 156 0.93 -4.20 14.28
C ALA A 156 1.70 -3.18 13.40
N ARG A 157 2.89 -3.56 12.91
CA ARG A 157 3.79 -2.69 12.14
C ARG A 157 3.23 -2.21 10.80
N GLU A 158 2.36 -3.00 10.19
CA GLU A 158 1.78 -2.72 8.87
C GLU A 158 0.28 -2.48 9.00
N ALA A 159 -0.14 -1.21 9.08
CA ALA A 159 -1.51 -0.78 9.38
C ALA A 159 -2.57 -1.09 8.27
N TRP A 160 -2.31 -2.08 7.43
CA TRP A 160 -3.23 -2.62 6.42
C TRP A 160 -4.40 -3.39 7.05
N CYS A 161 -4.20 -3.97 8.24
CA CYS A 161 -5.21 -4.75 8.95
C CYS A 161 -5.44 -4.25 10.39
N VAL A 162 -6.59 -4.60 10.94
CA VAL A 162 -6.97 -4.41 12.34
C VAL A 162 -6.66 -5.70 13.09
N ASN A 163 -5.70 -5.65 14.01
CA ASN A 163 -5.35 -6.79 14.84
C ASN A 163 -6.21 -6.79 16.11
N VAL A 164 -6.90 -7.90 16.37
CA VAL A 164 -7.73 -8.12 17.56
C VAL A 164 -7.08 -9.21 18.39
N VAL A 165 -6.77 -8.95 19.66
CA VAL A 165 -6.28 -9.98 20.60
C VAL A 165 -7.38 -10.33 21.58
N VAL A 166 -7.83 -11.58 21.56
CA VAL A 166 -8.87 -12.13 22.43
C VAL A 166 -8.23 -13.06 23.46
N HIS A 167 -8.63 -12.97 24.72
CA HIS A 167 -8.21 -13.90 25.76
C HIS A 167 -9.34 -14.85 26.16
N GLU A 168 -9.14 -16.15 25.94
CA GLU A 168 -10.05 -17.20 26.39
C GLU A 168 -9.97 -17.33 27.93
N ALA A 169 -10.86 -16.69 28.72
CA ALA A 169 -10.87 -16.91 30.18
C ALA A 169 -11.54 -18.22 30.60
N MET A 170 -12.35 -18.80 29.72
CA MET A 170 -13.13 -20.02 29.93
C MET A 170 -12.94 -20.91 28.70
N THR A 171 -13.27 -22.20 28.82
CA THR A 171 -13.34 -23.09 27.67
C THR A 171 -14.47 -22.64 26.73
N PRO A 172 -14.19 -22.26 25.47
CA PRO A 172 -15.23 -21.90 24.52
C PRO A 172 -16.05 -23.13 24.10
N ASP A 173 -17.32 -22.90 23.81
CA ASP A 173 -18.20 -23.91 23.21
C ASP A 173 -17.86 -24.15 21.72
N GLU A 174 -18.67 -24.93 21.01
CA GLU A 174 -18.39 -25.26 19.61
C GLU A 174 -18.42 -24.02 18.71
N GLN A 175 -19.39 -23.13 18.95
CA GLN A 175 -19.57 -21.86 18.24
C GLN A 175 -18.44 -20.87 18.56
N GLY A 176 -18.05 -20.77 19.83
CA GLY A 176 -16.99 -19.91 20.33
C GLY A 176 -15.58 -20.36 19.97
N ARG A 177 -15.40 -21.55 19.39
CA ARG A 177 -14.15 -21.98 18.72
C ARG A 177 -14.05 -21.54 17.27
N LEU A 178 -15.16 -21.05 16.69
CA LEU A 178 -15.17 -20.57 15.31
C LEU A 178 -14.54 -19.17 15.22
N PRO A 179 -13.97 -18.80 14.06
CA PRO A 179 -13.43 -17.46 13.84
C PRO A 179 -14.50 -16.37 13.95
N LEU A 180 -14.17 -15.28 14.64
CA LEU A 180 -15.03 -14.09 14.80
C LEU A 180 -15.45 -13.47 13.46
N THR A 181 -14.71 -13.72 12.38
CA THR A 181 -15.01 -13.28 11.01
C THR A 181 -16.44 -13.59 10.56
N ARG A 182 -17.07 -14.65 11.08
CA ARG A 182 -18.48 -14.99 10.77
C ARG A 182 -19.48 -13.94 11.31
N LEU A 183 -19.13 -13.29 12.41
CA LEU A 183 -19.93 -12.28 13.11
C LEU A 183 -19.54 -10.83 12.70
N LEU A 184 -18.45 -10.66 11.95
CA LEU A 184 -18.06 -9.35 11.43
C LEU A 184 -18.96 -8.89 10.27
N PRO A 185 -19.25 -7.58 10.18
CA PRO A 185 -19.84 -6.98 8.98
C PRO A 185 -19.05 -7.37 7.71
N PRO A 186 -19.71 -7.62 6.56
CA PRO A 186 -19.06 -8.17 5.38
C PRO A 186 -17.81 -7.39 4.95
N GLY A 187 -17.86 -6.05 4.95
CA GLY A 187 -16.73 -5.20 4.58
C GLY A 187 -15.51 -5.31 5.50
N LEU A 188 -15.63 -5.86 6.70
CA LEU A 188 -14.53 -5.98 7.67
C LEU A 188 -13.87 -7.36 7.70
N ARG A 189 -14.51 -8.38 7.12
CA ARG A 189 -14.09 -9.80 7.21
C ARG A 189 -12.65 -10.08 6.78
N HIS A 190 -12.14 -9.33 5.80
CA HIS A 190 -10.81 -9.50 5.22
C HIS A 190 -9.84 -8.36 5.57
N ARG A 191 -10.20 -7.55 6.58
CA ARG A 191 -9.34 -6.52 7.17
C ARG A 191 -9.00 -6.78 8.63
N VAL A 192 -9.61 -7.80 9.26
CA VAL A 192 -9.45 -8.11 10.68
C VAL A 192 -8.69 -9.42 10.86
N VAL A 193 -7.69 -9.42 11.75
CA VAL A 193 -6.92 -10.60 12.16
C VAL A 193 -7.23 -10.91 13.62
N GLU A 194 -7.81 -12.08 13.88
CA GLU A 194 -8.08 -12.57 15.23
C GLU A 194 -6.87 -13.34 15.76
N HIS A 195 -6.30 -12.87 16.87
CA HIS A 195 -5.28 -13.53 17.66
C HIS A 195 -5.89 -14.05 18.96
N ARG A 196 -5.64 -15.31 19.34
CA ARG A 196 -6.13 -15.89 20.59
C ARG A 196 -5.05 -16.27 21.58
N ALA A 197 -5.17 -15.72 22.79
CA ALA A 197 -4.49 -16.21 23.97
C ALA A 197 -5.32 -17.29 24.65
N ALA A 198 -4.72 -18.46 24.85
CA ALA A 198 -5.28 -19.56 25.65
C ALA A 198 -5.38 -19.16 27.14
N PRO A 199 -6.21 -19.84 27.96
CA PRO A 199 -6.51 -19.40 29.34
C PRO A 199 -5.32 -19.27 30.29
N HIS A 200 -4.24 -20.02 30.02
CA HIS A 200 -3.01 -19.98 30.81
C HIS A 200 -2.05 -18.85 30.36
N GLN A 201 -2.22 -18.31 29.15
CA GLN A 201 -1.35 -17.29 28.57
C GLN A 201 -1.66 -15.85 29.06
N PHE A 202 -2.63 -15.64 29.96
CA PHE A 202 -3.04 -14.31 30.45
C PHE A 202 -1.88 -13.37 30.83
N ARG A 203 -0.85 -13.90 31.51
CA ARG A 203 0.32 -13.12 31.93
C ARG A 203 1.29 -12.88 30.78
N ALA A 204 1.51 -13.88 29.93
CA ALA A 204 2.37 -13.81 28.76
C ALA A 204 1.86 -12.77 27.76
N VAL A 205 0.57 -12.81 27.40
CA VAL A 205 -0.03 -11.88 26.43
C VAL A 205 0.03 -10.43 26.93
N ASN A 206 -0.27 -10.17 28.20
CA ASN A 206 -0.17 -8.81 28.75
C ASN A 206 1.28 -8.33 28.92
N TRP A 207 2.24 -9.24 29.10
CA TRP A 207 3.66 -8.89 29.04
C TRP A 207 4.13 -8.59 27.61
N ALA A 208 3.63 -9.33 26.61
CA ALA A 208 3.90 -9.07 25.20
C ALA A 208 3.33 -7.72 24.74
N LEU A 209 2.07 -7.43 25.10
CA LEU A 209 1.34 -6.21 24.77
C LEU A 209 1.83 -4.94 25.48
N LYS A 210 2.60 -5.08 26.56
CA LYS A 210 3.16 -3.94 27.31
C LYS A 210 3.96 -2.98 26.43
N ASP A 211 4.68 -3.50 25.44
CA ASP A 211 5.46 -2.70 24.48
C ASP A 211 4.56 -1.85 23.56
N LEU A 212 3.30 -2.24 23.37
CA LEU A 212 2.28 -1.58 22.55
C LEU A 212 1.31 -0.73 23.40
N GLY A 213 1.57 -0.56 24.71
CA GLY A 213 0.73 0.24 25.62
C GLY A 213 -0.69 -0.32 25.86
N CYS A 214 -0.92 -1.61 25.59
CA CYS A 214 -2.24 -2.24 25.65
C CYS A 214 -2.31 -3.32 26.74
N GLU A 215 -3.53 -3.56 27.26
CA GLU A 215 -3.84 -4.65 28.20
C GLU A 215 -5.14 -5.35 27.77
N VAL A 216 -5.09 -6.68 27.68
CA VAL A 216 -6.26 -7.55 27.45
C VAL A 216 -6.80 -8.01 28.81
N PRO A 217 -8.06 -7.70 29.14
CA PRO A 217 -8.71 -8.19 30.35
C PRO A 217 -9.05 -9.69 30.23
N ARG A 218 -9.15 -10.37 31.37
CA ARG A 218 -9.49 -11.81 31.42
C ARG A 218 -10.85 -12.06 30.78
N GLY A 219 -10.87 -12.77 29.66
CA GLY A 219 -12.14 -13.14 29.00
C GLY A 219 -12.66 -12.06 28.08
N GLY A 220 -11.84 -11.04 27.80
CA GLY A 220 -12.16 -9.95 26.91
C GLY A 220 -11.21 -9.90 25.71
N ALA A 221 -11.19 -8.74 25.07
CA ALA A 221 -10.34 -8.50 23.89
C ALA A 221 -9.80 -7.07 23.89
N VAL A 222 -8.72 -6.84 23.15
CA VAL A 222 -8.21 -5.50 22.84
C VAL A 222 -7.96 -5.41 21.33
N LEU A 223 -8.19 -4.23 20.75
CA LEU A 223 -7.67 -3.90 19.44
C LEU A 223 -6.22 -3.45 19.61
N LEU A 224 -5.34 -3.75 18.65
CA LEU A 224 -3.98 -3.22 18.68
C LEU A 224 -3.91 -1.93 17.88
N PRO A 225 -3.23 -0.89 18.39
CA PRO A 225 -2.90 0.26 17.56
C PRO A 225 -1.93 -0.21 16.46
N PRO A 226 -2.02 0.36 15.24
CA PRO A 226 -0.91 0.28 14.30
C PRO A 226 0.34 0.95 14.88
N ASP A 227 1.51 0.65 14.31
CA ASP A 227 2.74 1.41 14.55
C ASP A 227 3.05 2.29 13.32
N PRO A 228 3.03 3.64 13.44
CA PRO A 228 2.78 4.43 14.64
C PRO A 228 1.30 4.51 15.02
N ALA A 229 1.03 4.66 16.32
CA ALA A 229 -0.33 4.74 16.86
C ALA A 229 -1.05 6.03 16.39
N PRO A 230 -2.38 5.99 16.17
CA PRO A 230 -3.16 7.18 15.81
C PRO A 230 -3.18 8.21 16.95
N GLU A 231 -3.29 9.49 16.61
CA GLU A 231 -3.51 10.54 17.61
C GLU A 231 -4.84 10.31 18.35
N GLY A 232 -4.83 10.43 19.67
CA GLY A 232 -6.02 10.20 20.50
C GLY A 232 -6.36 8.74 20.80
N TYR A 233 -5.55 7.76 20.38
CA TYR A 233 -5.78 6.35 20.70
C TYR A 233 -5.66 6.07 22.22
N ASP A 234 -6.78 5.76 22.90
CA ASP A 234 -6.79 5.19 24.25
C ASP A 234 -6.98 3.67 24.19
N SER A 235 -5.99 2.91 24.67
CA SER A 235 -6.06 1.45 24.75
C SER A 235 -7.17 0.95 25.68
N ARG A 236 -7.72 1.79 26.57
CA ARG A 236 -8.86 1.46 27.44
C ARG A 236 -10.20 1.54 26.72
N GLU A 237 -10.38 2.48 25.80
CA GLU A 237 -11.61 2.62 25.01
C GLU A 237 -11.72 1.50 23.96
N HIS A 238 -10.58 1.02 23.48
CA HIS A 238 -10.46 -0.12 22.58
C HIS A 238 -10.23 -1.48 23.29
N SER A 239 -10.45 -1.53 24.61
CA SER A 239 -10.38 -2.75 25.43
C SER A 239 -11.77 -3.15 25.95
N VAL A 240 -12.22 -4.34 25.58
CA VAL A 240 -13.52 -4.89 25.92
C VAL A 240 -13.37 -5.88 27.05
N ARG A 241 -14.00 -5.60 28.20
CA ARG A 241 -13.86 -6.38 29.45
C ARG A 241 -14.27 -7.84 29.35
N SER A 242 -15.28 -8.14 28.53
CA SER A 242 -15.78 -9.49 28.32
C SER A 242 -16.26 -9.66 26.88
N VAL A 243 -15.78 -10.73 26.25
CA VAL A 243 -16.23 -11.24 24.96
C VAL A 243 -16.70 -12.66 25.24
N PHE A 244 -18.00 -12.88 25.18
CA PHE A 244 -18.56 -14.21 25.35
C PHE A 244 -18.20 -15.06 24.13
N LEU A 245 -17.59 -16.21 24.39
CA LEU A 245 -17.20 -17.20 23.38
C LEU A 245 -18.15 -18.39 23.48
N ASP A 246 -19.44 -18.07 23.36
CA ASP A 246 -20.63 -18.93 23.48
C ASP A 246 -21.56 -18.82 22.25
N GLY A 247 -21.00 -18.33 21.13
CA GLY A 247 -21.74 -18.06 19.90
C GLY A 247 -22.65 -16.82 19.93
N SER A 248 -22.78 -16.10 21.05
CA SER A 248 -23.52 -14.84 21.08
C SER A 248 -22.81 -13.74 20.28
N GLU A 249 -23.56 -12.74 19.80
CA GLU A 249 -22.98 -11.62 19.07
C GLU A 249 -22.15 -10.74 20.04
N PRO A 250 -20.84 -10.55 19.81
CA PRO A 250 -19.97 -9.80 20.72
C PRO A 250 -20.13 -8.30 20.47
N ALA A 251 -21.32 -7.76 20.72
CA ALA A 251 -21.73 -6.40 20.36
C ALA A 251 -20.78 -5.31 20.88
N ALA A 252 -20.19 -5.49 22.07
CA ALA A 252 -19.19 -4.58 22.62
C ALA A 252 -17.89 -4.55 21.80
N LEU A 253 -17.43 -5.71 21.30
CA LEU A 253 -16.27 -5.81 20.41
C LEU A 253 -16.57 -5.24 19.02
N LEU A 254 -17.74 -5.52 18.46
CA LEU A 254 -18.17 -4.94 17.19
C LEU A 254 -18.29 -3.41 17.28
N SER A 255 -18.79 -2.88 18.39
CA SER A 255 -18.86 -1.42 18.64
C SER A 255 -17.47 -0.79 18.78
N ALA A 256 -16.56 -1.42 19.53
CA ALA A 256 -15.18 -0.93 19.67
C ALA A 256 -14.42 -0.95 18.33
N LEU A 257 -14.66 -1.98 17.51
CA LEU A 257 -14.04 -2.15 16.20
C LEU A 257 -14.56 -1.13 15.18
N ARG A 258 -15.88 -0.89 15.13
CA ARG A 258 -16.51 0.20 14.37
C ARG A 258 -15.90 1.56 14.71
N HIS A 259 -15.81 1.86 16.00
CA HIS A 259 -15.23 3.12 16.47
C HIS A 259 -13.77 3.25 16.02
N PHE A 260 -12.96 2.20 16.20
CA PHE A 260 -11.55 2.17 15.78
C PHE A 260 -11.34 2.29 14.27
N VAL A 261 -12.18 1.66 13.45
CA VAL A 261 -12.08 1.74 11.99
C VAL A 261 -12.40 3.15 11.49
N ALA A 262 -13.36 3.82 12.14
CA ALA A 262 -13.78 5.19 11.85
C ALA A 262 -12.80 6.29 12.33
N LEU A 263 -11.80 5.96 13.17
CA LEU A 263 -10.79 6.92 13.60
C LEU A 263 -9.98 7.46 12.40
N PRO A 264 -9.65 8.77 12.38
CA PRO A 264 -8.70 9.32 11.42
C PRO A 264 -7.32 8.73 11.72
N ARG A 265 -6.85 7.86 10.82
CA ARG A 265 -5.56 7.16 10.94
C ARG A 265 -4.61 7.62 9.84
N PRO A 266 -3.29 7.69 10.09
CA PRO A 266 -2.32 8.01 9.05
C PRO A 266 -2.35 6.92 7.97
N LEU A 267 -2.44 7.33 6.71
CA LEU A 267 -2.40 6.42 5.57
C LEU A 267 -0.99 5.78 5.48
N PRO A 268 -0.86 4.45 5.44
CA PRO A 268 0.43 3.80 5.23
C PRO A 268 0.96 4.12 3.84
N GLN A 269 2.26 4.40 3.72
CA GLN A 269 2.88 4.78 2.44
C GLN A 269 2.53 3.80 1.30
N ALA A 270 2.61 2.48 1.54
CA ALA A 270 2.29 1.48 0.52
C ALA A 270 0.79 1.44 0.14
N THR A 271 -0.10 1.97 0.98
CA THR A 271 -1.53 2.15 0.69
C THR A 271 -1.79 3.48 -0.03
N GLU A 272 -1.03 4.53 0.30
CA GLU A 272 -1.03 5.82 -0.40
C GLU A 272 -0.54 5.68 -1.85
N GLU A 273 0.57 4.96 -2.05
CA GLU A 273 1.09 4.59 -3.36
C GLU A 273 0.04 3.80 -4.17
N ALA A 274 -0.55 2.75 -3.58
CA ALA A 274 -1.55 1.93 -4.26
C ALA A 274 -2.89 2.68 -4.54
N LEU A 275 -3.27 3.66 -3.71
CA LEU A 275 -4.42 4.54 -3.97
C LEU A 275 -4.12 5.55 -5.07
N THR A 276 -2.88 6.06 -5.13
CA THR A 276 -2.43 6.95 -6.20
C THR A 276 -2.43 6.21 -7.54
N GLU A 277 -1.84 5.00 -7.57
CA GLU A 277 -1.91 4.09 -8.72
C GLU A 277 -3.38 3.83 -9.15
N LEU A 278 -4.29 3.52 -8.21
CA LEU A 278 -5.72 3.31 -8.50
C LEU A 278 -6.41 4.55 -9.10
N ARG A 279 -5.97 5.78 -8.78
CA ARG A 279 -6.64 7.01 -9.22
C ARG A 279 -6.07 7.56 -10.53
N ASP A 280 -4.76 7.52 -10.69
CA ASP A 280 -4.05 8.11 -11.81
C ASP A 280 -4.06 7.19 -13.04
N ASP A 281 -3.82 5.89 -12.83
CA ASP A 281 -3.70 4.90 -13.91
C ASP A 281 -5.02 4.15 -14.20
N TRP A 282 -6.18 4.58 -13.67
CA TRP A 282 -7.46 3.88 -13.81
C TRP A 282 -7.90 3.76 -15.27
N THR A 283 -8.20 2.53 -15.72
CA THR A 283 -8.55 2.23 -17.12
C THR A 283 -10.04 1.96 -17.36
N LEU A 284 -10.78 1.45 -16.37
CA LEU A 284 -12.23 1.15 -16.49
C LEU A 284 -13.12 2.40 -16.34
N MET A 285 -12.92 3.38 -17.21
CA MET A 285 -13.78 4.57 -17.30
C MET A 285 -15.03 4.29 -18.13
N THR A 286 -16.13 4.94 -17.76
CA THR A 286 -17.28 5.10 -18.66
C THR A 286 -17.00 6.20 -19.67
N LEU A 287 -17.62 6.11 -20.86
CA LEU A 287 -17.52 7.14 -21.92
C LEU A 287 -17.82 8.57 -21.40
N GLN A 288 -18.66 8.71 -20.38
CA GLN A 288 -18.96 10.01 -19.76
C GLN A 288 -17.77 10.53 -18.93
N GLU A 289 -17.15 9.67 -18.10
CA GLU A 289 -15.96 10.02 -17.32
C GLU A 289 -14.75 10.29 -18.24
N GLU A 290 -14.61 9.56 -19.36
CA GLU A 290 -13.60 9.84 -20.38
C GLU A 290 -13.83 11.20 -21.05
N LEU A 291 -15.07 11.51 -21.45
CA LEU A 291 -15.42 12.79 -22.07
C LEU A 291 -15.19 13.96 -21.13
N GLU A 292 -15.46 13.80 -19.83
CA GLU A 292 -15.17 14.81 -18.80
C GLU A 292 -13.66 14.99 -18.59
N ARG A 293 -12.89 13.90 -18.52
CA ARG A 293 -11.42 13.91 -18.46
C ARG A 293 -10.80 14.62 -19.66
N GLU A 294 -11.26 14.35 -20.88
CA GLU A 294 -10.77 15.00 -22.10
C GLU A 294 -11.18 16.48 -22.17
N ARG A 295 -12.41 16.84 -21.76
CA ARG A 295 -12.81 18.25 -21.62
C ARG A 295 -11.91 19.00 -20.64
N GLN A 296 -11.57 18.40 -19.51
CA GLN A 296 -10.67 19.00 -18.53
C GLN A 296 -9.24 19.14 -19.07
N ARG A 297 -8.73 18.15 -19.80
CA ARG A 297 -7.44 18.23 -20.51
C ARG A 297 -7.42 19.37 -21.53
N VAL A 298 -8.46 19.49 -22.36
CA VAL A 298 -8.58 20.58 -23.34
C VAL A 298 -8.64 21.95 -22.65
N ALA A 299 -9.38 22.09 -21.54
CA ALA A 299 -9.41 23.33 -20.76
C ALA A 299 -8.03 23.70 -20.19
N MET A 300 -7.32 22.73 -19.60
CA MET A 300 -5.96 22.92 -19.09
C MET A 300 -4.97 23.33 -20.19
N TYR A 301 -5.05 22.73 -21.39
CA TYR A 301 -4.21 23.13 -22.52
C TYR A 301 -4.57 24.51 -23.07
N ALA A 302 -5.85 24.90 -23.04
CA ALA A 302 -6.27 26.25 -23.42
C ALA A 302 -5.72 27.31 -22.44
N GLU A 303 -5.83 27.07 -21.13
CA GLU A 303 -5.26 27.93 -20.08
C GLU A 303 -3.73 28.03 -20.21
N ALA A 304 -3.03 26.91 -20.43
CA ALA A 304 -1.60 26.89 -20.64
C ALA A 304 -1.18 27.67 -21.90
N LEU A 305 -1.96 27.59 -22.98
CA LEU A 305 -1.72 28.35 -24.21
C LEU A 305 -1.96 29.85 -23.99
N GLU A 306 -3.01 30.23 -23.26
CA GLU A 306 -3.31 31.62 -22.90
C GLU A 306 -2.20 32.24 -22.03
N ALA A 307 -1.70 31.48 -21.04
CA ALA A 307 -0.55 31.89 -20.22
C ALA A 307 0.72 32.06 -21.07
N MET A 308 0.97 31.16 -22.03
CA MET A 308 2.08 31.31 -22.99
C MET A 308 1.92 32.55 -23.87
N THR A 309 0.72 32.84 -24.41
CA THR A 309 0.50 34.07 -25.20
C THR A 309 0.67 35.33 -24.36
N THR A 310 0.15 35.36 -23.13
CA THR A 310 0.31 36.48 -22.20
C THR A 310 1.79 36.73 -21.88
N SER A 311 2.56 35.67 -21.59
CA SER A 311 4.00 35.81 -21.35
C SER A 311 4.76 36.33 -22.58
N ARG A 312 4.43 35.87 -23.78
CA ARG A 312 5.02 36.36 -25.05
C ARG A 312 4.76 37.85 -25.22
N ASP A 313 3.54 38.30 -24.97
CA ASP A 313 3.15 39.69 -25.17
C ASP A 313 3.82 40.61 -24.13
N LEU A 314 3.93 40.17 -22.87
CA LEU A 314 4.75 40.85 -21.86
C LEU A 314 6.24 40.93 -22.24
N TYR A 315 6.82 39.88 -22.84
CA TYR A 315 8.20 39.93 -23.34
C TYR A 315 8.37 40.90 -24.51
N LYS A 316 7.37 40.99 -25.39
CA LYS A 316 7.36 41.94 -26.51
C LYS A 316 7.31 43.38 -25.98
N ASP A 317 6.38 43.68 -25.08
CA ASP A 317 6.23 45.02 -24.49
C ASP A 317 7.51 45.44 -23.74
N ALA A 318 8.13 44.52 -22.99
CA ALA A 318 9.40 44.78 -22.31
C ALA A 318 10.56 45.05 -23.30
N ALA A 319 10.59 44.36 -24.45
CA ALA A 319 11.59 44.60 -25.49
C ALA A 319 11.37 45.96 -26.20
N GLU A 320 10.12 46.33 -26.48
CA GLU A 320 9.77 47.64 -27.05
C GLU A 320 10.11 48.78 -26.08
N GLN A 321 9.83 48.63 -24.79
CA GLN A 321 10.25 49.58 -23.75
C GLN A 321 11.78 49.71 -23.65
N ALA A 322 12.52 48.61 -23.72
CA ALA A 322 13.98 48.63 -23.72
C ALA A 322 14.56 49.36 -24.95
N LEU A 323 13.99 49.13 -26.14
CA LEU A 323 14.35 49.86 -27.36
C LEU A 323 14.03 51.35 -27.26
N ALA A 324 12.87 51.72 -26.72
CA ALA A 324 12.50 53.12 -26.49
C ALA A 324 13.45 53.82 -25.51
N ALA A 325 13.87 53.15 -24.43
CA ALA A 325 14.85 53.67 -23.49
C ALA A 325 16.23 53.87 -24.13
N LEU A 326 16.68 52.94 -24.99
CA LEU A 326 17.92 53.08 -25.76
C LEU A 326 17.86 54.22 -26.78
N ALA A 327 16.72 54.42 -27.46
CA ALA A 327 16.51 55.52 -28.38
C ALA A 327 16.54 56.88 -27.64
N ALA A 328 15.83 56.99 -26.52
CA ALA A 328 15.85 58.19 -25.68
C ALA A 328 17.27 58.54 -25.19
N TYR A 329 18.09 57.54 -24.84
CA TYR A 329 19.50 57.77 -24.47
C TYR A 329 20.38 58.23 -25.64
N ARG A 330 19.96 57.97 -26.88
CA ARG A 330 20.67 58.32 -28.12
C ARG A 330 20.30 59.71 -28.65
N ASP A 331 19.07 60.15 -28.38
CA ASP A 331 18.55 61.48 -28.72
C ASP A 331 18.93 62.56 -27.69
N VAL A 332 19.53 62.20 -26.55
CA VAL A 332 20.22 63.17 -25.69
C VAL A 332 21.49 63.65 -26.41
N PRO A 333 21.62 64.96 -26.71
CA PRO A 333 22.80 65.47 -27.41
C PRO A 333 24.05 65.28 -26.54
N ALA A 334 25.12 64.77 -27.16
CA ALA A 334 26.38 64.54 -26.48
C ALA A 334 26.93 65.85 -25.87
N PRO A 335 27.29 65.87 -24.57
CA PRO A 335 28.10 66.95 -24.02
C PRO A 335 29.42 67.03 -24.79
N ALA A 336 29.86 68.24 -25.14
CA ALA A 336 31.09 68.46 -25.89
C ALA A 336 32.31 67.85 -25.15
N PRO A 337 33.32 67.33 -25.88
CA PRO A 337 34.44 66.64 -25.25
C PRO A 337 35.33 67.62 -24.48
N ALA A 338 35.33 67.49 -23.16
CA ALA A 338 36.30 68.13 -22.27
C ALA A 338 37.00 67.06 -21.41
N LEU A 339 38.32 66.96 -21.56
CA LEU A 339 39.21 66.16 -20.73
C LEU A 339 40.55 66.92 -20.58
N PRO A 340 41.34 66.68 -19.52
CA PRO A 340 41.03 65.95 -18.28
C PRO A 340 41.40 66.73 -17.00
N ASN A 341 40.72 66.48 -15.85
CA ASN A 341 41.42 65.93 -14.66
C ASN A 341 40.55 65.61 -13.42
N GLN A 342 41.13 64.72 -12.59
CA GLN A 342 40.90 64.45 -11.16
C GLN A 342 39.65 63.67 -10.69
N ARG A 343 39.94 62.46 -10.17
CA ARG A 343 39.17 61.71 -9.16
C ARG A 343 39.09 62.51 -7.84
N PRO A 344 38.10 62.24 -6.97
CA PRO A 344 38.33 61.26 -5.89
C PRO A 344 37.36 60.06 -5.91
N GLU A 345 37.53 59.14 -4.96
CA GLU A 345 36.96 57.79 -4.96
C GLU A 345 35.70 57.59 -4.09
N SER A 346 35.19 56.36 -4.15
CA SER A 346 34.30 55.65 -3.21
C SER A 346 32.77 55.88 -3.33
N GLY A 347 32.04 54.79 -3.65
CA GLY A 347 30.59 54.80 -3.86
C GLY A 347 29.99 53.50 -4.42
N THR A 348 30.35 52.33 -3.86
CA THR A 348 29.68 51.00 -3.95
C THR A 348 28.98 50.52 -5.26
N PRO A 349 29.42 49.41 -5.89
CA PRO A 349 28.71 48.75 -7.00
C PRO A 349 27.72 47.67 -6.51
N GLY A 350 26.41 47.87 -6.64
CA GLY A 350 25.45 46.81 -6.28
C GLY A 350 23.96 47.15 -6.32
N ALA A 351 23.36 47.16 -7.51
CA ALA A 351 21.90 47.11 -7.68
C ALA A 351 21.50 46.18 -8.83
N LEU A 352 22.02 46.42 -10.04
CA LEU A 352 21.64 45.67 -11.25
C LEU A 352 22.16 44.21 -11.29
N ARG A 353 23.17 43.86 -10.47
CA ARG A 353 23.66 42.47 -10.31
C ARG A 353 22.84 41.61 -9.33
N GLN A 354 21.86 42.18 -8.62
CA GLN A 354 21.01 41.42 -7.71
C GLN A 354 19.74 40.88 -8.40
N LEU A 355 19.18 41.62 -9.36
CA LEU A 355 17.97 41.22 -10.10
C LEU A 355 18.19 40.01 -11.03
N THR A 356 19.39 39.79 -11.54
CA THR A 356 19.70 38.58 -12.33
C THR A 356 19.87 37.33 -11.47
N ARG A 357 20.32 37.48 -10.21
CA ARG A 357 20.44 36.35 -9.27
C ARG A 357 19.13 35.90 -8.64
N THR A 358 18.09 36.73 -8.62
CA THR A 358 16.76 36.32 -8.15
C THR A 358 16.00 35.49 -9.19
N PHE A 359 16.25 35.69 -10.49
CA PHE A 359 15.67 34.86 -11.55
C PHE A 359 16.38 33.51 -11.76
N GLU A 360 17.69 33.41 -11.49
CA GLU A 360 18.41 32.11 -11.47
C GLU A 360 17.89 31.13 -10.39
N ARG A 361 17.06 31.57 -9.45
CA ARG A 361 16.54 30.75 -8.34
C ARG A 361 15.11 30.21 -8.56
N LEU A 362 14.51 30.50 -9.71
CA LEU A 362 13.20 30.00 -10.14
C LEU A 362 13.28 29.07 -11.36
N THR A 363 14.48 28.62 -11.74
CA THR A 363 14.66 27.58 -12.76
C THR A 363 14.17 26.22 -12.27
N PHE A 364 13.27 25.64 -13.07
CA PHE A 364 12.71 24.30 -12.93
C PHE A 364 13.74 23.25 -12.49
N LYS A 365 13.39 22.44 -11.49
CA LYS A 365 14.08 21.17 -11.18
C LYS A 365 13.73 20.10 -12.23
N GLY A 366 14.16 20.32 -13.47
CA GLY A 366 14.18 19.30 -14.52
C GLY A 366 15.23 18.23 -14.21
N ARG A 367 14.80 17.05 -13.78
CA ARG A 367 15.66 15.91 -13.43
C ARG A 367 16.28 15.29 -14.70
N ARG A 368 17.40 15.84 -15.18
CA ARG A 368 18.20 15.20 -16.24
C ARG A 368 18.98 14.02 -15.66
N GLN A 369 18.66 12.81 -16.11
CA GLN A 369 19.45 11.60 -15.83
C GLN A 369 20.84 11.71 -16.50
N PRO A 370 21.93 11.28 -15.84
CA PRO A 370 23.19 11.01 -16.51
C PRO A 370 23.13 9.61 -17.17
N ALA A 371 23.51 9.54 -18.44
CA ALA A 371 23.76 8.26 -19.11
C ALA A 371 25.06 7.62 -18.59
N PRO A 372 25.15 6.28 -18.49
CA PRO A 372 26.36 5.61 -18.02
C PRO A 372 27.50 5.70 -19.05
N GLN A 373 28.70 6.05 -18.59
CA GLN A 373 29.92 5.94 -19.39
C GLN A 373 30.59 4.58 -19.14
N THR A 374 30.95 3.89 -20.22
CA THR A 374 31.85 2.74 -20.22
C THR A 374 33.29 3.18 -19.89
N PRO A 375 33.99 2.45 -19.01
CA PRO A 375 35.45 2.47 -18.97
C PRO A 375 36.02 1.09 -19.32
N ASP A 376 36.78 1.00 -20.41
CA ASP A 376 37.43 -0.24 -20.83
C ASP A 376 38.91 -0.27 -20.43
N LEU A 377 39.24 -1.23 -19.57
CA LEU A 377 40.51 -1.95 -19.35
C LEU A 377 41.88 -1.28 -19.02
N ALA A 378 42.60 -2.05 -18.19
CA ALA A 378 44.05 -2.11 -17.90
C ALA A 378 44.70 -1.04 -16.98
N GLY A 379 45.49 -1.42 -15.96
CA GLY A 379 45.81 -2.76 -15.45
C GLY A 379 46.89 -2.80 -14.35
N ALA A 380 47.25 -4.02 -13.89
CA ALA A 380 48.30 -4.39 -12.91
C ALA A 380 48.02 -4.07 -11.41
N SER A 381 48.35 -4.92 -10.41
CA SER A 381 48.91 -6.29 -10.44
C SER A 381 48.79 -7.04 -9.09
N ALA A 382 49.04 -8.35 -9.14
CA ALA A 382 49.64 -9.23 -8.10
C ALA A 382 48.77 -10.09 -7.13
N ASN A 383 49.03 -11.41 -7.24
CA ASN A 383 49.13 -12.47 -6.22
C ASN A 383 47.88 -13.16 -5.64
N GLY A 384 47.82 -14.50 -5.82
CA GLY A 384 47.04 -15.41 -4.97
C GLY A 384 46.49 -16.68 -5.66
N ALA A 385 47.32 -17.69 -5.89
CA ALA A 385 46.91 -19.09 -6.09
C ALA A 385 47.36 -19.92 -4.86
N PRO A 386 46.97 -21.20 -4.67
CA PRO A 386 46.06 -22.06 -5.44
C PRO A 386 44.70 -22.21 -4.69
N GLU A 387 43.85 -23.24 -4.78
CA GLU A 387 43.91 -24.58 -5.38
C GLU A 387 42.49 -25.16 -5.66
N ALA A 388 42.40 -26.36 -6.23
CA ALA A 388 41.18 -27.18 -6.31
C ALA A 388 41.49 -28.62 -5.88
N PRO A 389 40.47 -29.39 -5.45
CA PRO A 389 40.29 -30.68 -6.12
C PRO A 389 38.84 -30.99 -6.49
N ALA A 390 38.68 -31.79 -7.55
CA ALA A 390 37.40 -32.27 -8.05
C ALA A 390 37.09 -33.70 -7.58
N SER A 391 35.80 -34.02 -7.40
CA SER A 391 35.15 -35.35 -7.35
C SER A 391 33.65 -35.12 -7.05
N ALA A 392 32.66 -35.87 -7.54
CA ALA A 392 32.54 -36.89 -8.60
C ALA A 392 31.10 -36.74 -9.19
N GLY A 393 30.80 -37.12 -10.44
CA GLY A 393 30.50 -38.51 -10.83
C GLY A 393 28.98 -38.77 -10.86
N PRO A 394 28.33 -38.96 -12.04
CA PRO A 394 26.86 -39.06 -12.15
C PRO A 394 26.30 -40.48 -12.41
N ALA A 395 25.00 -40.62 -12.11
CA ALA A 395 23.96 -41.42 -12.79
C ALA A 395 23.92 -42.98 -12.73
N ALA A 396 22.70 -43.46 -12.42
CA ALA A 396 22.06 -44.74 -12.81
C ALA A 396 22.65 -46.05 -12.23
N GLU A 397 21.96 -47.19 -12.14
CA GLU A 397 20.74 -47.70 -12.83
C GLU A 397 19.84 -48.60 -11.93
N ASN A 398 18.59 -48.78 -12.36
CA ASN A 398 17.71 -49.97 -12.34
C ASN A 398 17.63 -50.95 -11.15
N GLY A 399 16.38 -51.31 -10.82
CA GLY A 399 15.98 -52.73 -10.76
C GLY A 399 15.08 -53.14 -9.58
N GLY A 400 14.03 -53.91 -9.87
CA GLY A 400 13.30 -54.69 -8.87
C GLY A 400 11.84 -54.32 -8.65
N ALA A 401 10.96 -54.80 -9.54
CA ALA A 401 9.55 -54.96 -9.21
C ALA A 401 9.32 -56.39 -8.71
N GLU A 402 8.63 -56.57 -7.58
CA GLU A 402 7.93 -57.82 -7.29
C GLU A 402 6.71 -57.55 -6.41
N ALA A 403 5.62 -58.28 -6.67
CA ALA A 403 4.34 -58.17 -5.97
C ALA A 403 3.95 -59.53 -5.39
N THR A 404 3.35 -59.53 -4.21
CA THR A 404 2.44 -60.55 -3.61
C THR A 404 2.05 -60.00 -2.23
N ASP A 405 0.77 -59.71 -1.93
CA ASP A 405 -0.39 -60.59 -1.75
C ASP A 405 -0.42 -61.31 -0.37
N GLY A 406 -1.62 -61.56 0.17
CA GLY A 406 -1.82 -62.64 1.15
C GLY A 406 -2.02 -62.30 2.65
N THR A 407 -3.12 -61.62 2.97
CA THR A 407 -4.20 -62.19 3.83
C THR A 407 -3.86 -63.00 5.12
N THR A 408 -4.24 -62.42 6.27
CA THR A 408 -4.76 -63.01 7.53
C THR A 408 -4.41 -64.47 7.95
N ARG A 409 -4.00 -64.66 9.22
CA ARG A 409 -4.80 -65.46 10.19
C ARG A 409 -4.32 -65.35 11.65
N SER A 410 -5.26 -65.67 12.55
CA SER A 410 -5.14 -65.69 14.02
C SER A 410 -4.15 -66.71 14.58
N SER A 411 -3.57 -66.38 15.74
CA SER A 411 -3.76 -67.12 17.00
C SER A 411 -3.41 -66.21 18.18
#